data_AF-I7G9C6-F1
#
_entry.id   AF-I7G9C6-F1
#
_cell.length_a   1.000
_cell.length_b   1.000
_cell.length_c   1.000
_cell.angle_alpha   90.00
_cell.angle_beta   90.00
_cell.angle_gamma   90.00
#
_symmetry.space_group_name_H-M   'P 1'
#
loop_
_entity.id
_entity.type
_entity.pdbx_description
1 polymer ?
#
loop_
_entity_poly.entity_id
_entity_poly.type
_entity_poly.pdbx_seq_one_letter_code
_entity_poly.pdbx_strand_id
1 'polypeptide(L)' 'MGMPSSLAHRIAAQTLLGTAKMLLHEGQHPAQLRSDVCTPGGTTIYGLHALEQGGLRAATMSAVEAATCRARELSRK' A
#
# COMPACT_ATOMS: atom_id res chain seq x y z
N MET A 1 -10.20 3.01 -16.43
CA MET A 1 -9.12 2.61 -17.37
C MET A 1 -9.58 1.34 -18.06
N GLY A 2 -10.02 1.38 -19.32
CA GLY A 2 -10.66 0.26 -20.05
C GLY A 2 -9.75 -0.94 -20.36
N MET A 3 -8.93 -1.34 -19.40
CA MET A 3 -7.97 -2.44 -19.48
C MET A 3 -8.69 -3.78 -19.26
N PRO A 4 -8.30 -4.85 -19.97
CA PRO A 4 -8.79 -6.19 -19.69
C PRO A 4 -8.52 -6.59 -18.24
N SER A 5 -9.52 -7.19 -17.58
CA SER A 5 -9.45 -7.55 -16.15
C SER A 5 -8.21 -8.37 -15.81
N SER A 6 -7.87 -9.38 -16.62
CA SER A 6 -6.71 -10.25 -16.39
C SER A 6 -5.38 -9.47 -16.41
N LEU A 7 -5.26 -8.48 -17.29
CA LEU A 7 -4.07 -7.63 -17.37
C LEU A 7 -3.98 -6.69 -16.16
N ALA A 8 -5.10 -6.09 -15.75
CA ALA A 8 -5.14 -5.21 -14.58
C ALA A 8 -4.69 -5.95 -13.30
N HIS A 9 -5.18 -7.17 -13.08
CA HIS A 9 -4.75 -7.99 -11.94
C HIS A 9 -3.25 -8.30 -11.97
N ARG A 10 -2.72 -8.68 -13.14
CA ARG A 10 -1.30 -9.01 -13.30
C ARG A 10 -0.40 -7.81 -13.01
N ILE A 11 -0.74 -6.65 -13.55
CA ILE A 11 0.04 -5.42 -13.33
C ILE A 11 -0.02 -5.04 -11.85
N ALA A 12 -1.21 -5.04 -11.24
CA ALA A 12 -1.35 -4.72 -9.82
C ALA A 12 -0.51 -5.65 -8.93
N ALA A 13 -0.59 -6.97 -9.13
CA ALA A 13 0.20 -7.94 -8.38
C ALA A 13 1.71 -7.74 -8.56
N GLN A 14 2.16 -7.51 -9.79
CA GLN A 14 3.58 -7.30 -10.07
C GLN A 14 4.11 -5.99 -9.49
N THR A 15 3.31 -4.92 -9.52
CA THR A 15 3.63 -3.64 -8.88
C THR A 15 3.83 -3.83 -7.38
N LEU A 16 2.90 -4.51 -6.70
CA LEU A 16 3.01 -4.78 -5.26
C LEU A 16 4.25 -5.63 -4.92
N LEU A 17 4.54 -6.66 -5.73
CA LEU A 17 5.74 -7.49 -5.56
C LEU A 17 7.02 -6.65 -5.69
N GLY A 18 7.08 -5.77 -6.70
CA GLY A 18 8.21 -4.86 -6.90
C GLY A 18 8.41 -3.93 -5.69
N THR A 19 7.34 -3.30 -5.23
CA THR A 19 7.37 -2.43 -4.04
C THR A 19 7.85 -3.17 -2.80
N ALA A 20 7.36 -4.39 -2.55
CA ALA A 20 7.79 -5.19 -1.41
C ALA A 20 9.29 -5.53 -1.48
N LYS A 21 9.81 -5.87 -2.67
CA LYS A 21 11.24 -6.12 -2.86
C LYS A 21 12.08 -4.88 -2.57
N MET A 22 11.69 -3.71 -3.08
CA MET A 22 12.40 -2.45 -2.82
C MET A 22 12.47 -2.15 -1.31
N LEU A 23 11.34 -2.28 -0.61
CA LEU A 23 11.26 -2.05 0.84
C LEU A 23 12.17 -2.98 1.64
N LEU A 24 12.24 -4.26 1.26
CA LEU A 24 13.06 -5.25 1.97
C LEU A 24 14.55 -5.14 1.65
N HIS A 25 14.91 -4.73 0.43
CA HIS A 25 16.31 -4.72 -0.02
C HIS A 25 17.04 -3.40 0.24
N GLU A 26 16.37 -2.26 0.10
CA GLU A 26 17.06 -0.96 0.10
C GLU A 26 17.29 -0.41 1.53
N GLY A 27 16.63 -0.97 2.55
CA GLY A 27 16.77 -0.54 3.95
C GLY A 27 16.33 0.90 4.22
N GLN A 28 15.80 1.58 3.20
CA GLN A 28 15.34 2.95 3.26
C GLN A 28 13.99 3.05 3.97
N HIS A 29 13.75 4.21 4.60
CA HIS A 29 12.46 4.47 5.21
C HIS A 29 11.35 4.51 4.14
N PRO A 30 10.16 3.89 4.35
CA PRO A 30 9.10 3.84 3.34
C PRO A 30 8.63 5.21 2.83
N ALA A 31 8.75 6.26 3.64
CA ALA A 31 8.43 7.62 3.21
C ALA A 31 9.42 8.18 2.17
N GLN A 32 10.67 7.73 2.19
CA GLN A 32 11.68 8.13 1.20
C GLN A 32 11.36 7.48 -0.14
N LEU A 33 11.21 6.16 -0.19
CA LEU A 33 10.83 5.43 -1.41
C LEU A 33 9.56 5.98 -2.06
N ARG A 34 8.57 6.38 -1.25
CA ARG A 34 7.37 7.04 -1.75
C ARG A 34 7.68 8.38 -2.41
N SER A 35 8.55 9.18 -1.81
CA SER A 35 8.95 10.49 -2.33
C SER A 35 9.75 10.34 -3.63
N ASP A 36 10.61 9.32 -3.72
CA ASP A 36 11.47 9.09 -4.89
C ASP A 36 10.67 8.81 -6.18
N VAL A 37 9.45 8.25 -6.05
CA VAL A 37 8.54 7.99 -7.19
C VAL A 37 7.49 9.09 -7.40
N CYS A 38 7.50 10.14 -6.59
CA CYS A 38 6.54 11.26 -6.65
C CYS A 38 7.22 12.52 -7.18
N THR A 39 7.18 12.73 -8.48
CA THR A 39 7.64 14.00 -9.07
C THR A 39 6.65 15.14 -8.78
N PRO A 40 7.14 16.39 -8.60
CA PRO A 40 6.28 17.55 -8.40
C PRO A 40 5.27 17.71 -9.55
N GLY A 41 3.98 17.76 -9.21
CA GLY A 41 2.89 17.86 -10.19
C GLY A 41 2.66 16.61 -11.05
N GLY A 42 3.35 15.50 -10.77
CA GLY A 42 3.21 14.23 -11.50
C GLY A 42 1.93 13.47 -11.15
N THR A 43 1.57 12.48 -11.97
CA THR A 43 0.34 11.67 -11.77
C THR A 43 0.35 10.89 -10.46
N THR A 44 1.52 10.41 -10.01
CA THR A 44 1.67 9.67 -8.75
C THR A 44 1.23 10.49 -7.53
N ILE A 45 1.58 11.78 -7.46
CA ILE A 45 1.25 12.60 -6.28
C ILE A 45 -0.25 12.90 -6.20
N TYR A 46 -0.94 13.02 -7.33
CA TYR A 46 -2.41 13.14 -7.35
C TYR A 46 -3.09 11.83 -6.93
N GLY A 47 -2.58 10.69 -7.39
CA GLY A 47 -3.06 9.38 -6.95
C GLY A 47 -2.86 9.19 -5.45
N LEU A 48 -1.67 9.51 -4.93
CA LEU A 48 -1.38 9.47 -3.51
C LEU A 48 -2.31 10.40 -2.73
N HIS A 49 -2.53 11.63 -3.18
CA HIS A 49 -3.45 12.55 -2.54
C HIS A 49 -4.86 11.97 -2.41
N ALA A 50 -5.40 11.35 -3.47
CA ALA A 50 -6.71 10.69 -3.41
C ALA A 50 -6.74 9.54 -2.39
N LEU A 51 -5.67 8.76 -2.28
CA LEU A 51 -5.56 7.69 -1.26
C LEU A 51 -5.52 8.25 0.17
N GLU A 52 -4.82 9.36 0.38
CA GLU A 52 -4.77 10.03 1.70
C GLU A 52 -6.13 10.63 2.08
N GLN A 53 -6.85 11.25 1.14
CA GLN A 53 -8.21 11.74 1.36
C GLN A 53 -9.19 10.59 1.69
N GLY A 54 -8.97 9.41 1.10
CA GLY A 54 -9.71 8.20 1.43
C GLY A 54 -9.35 7.56 2.79
N GLY A 55 -8.37 8.11 3.52
CA GLY A 55 -7.99 7.61 4.85
C GLY A 55 -7.26 6.27 4.84
N LEU A 56 -6.61 5.90 3.73
CA LEU A 56 -6.02 4.57 3.54
C LEU A 56 -5.11 4.13 4.71
N ARG A 57 -4.28 5.04 5.23
CA ARG A 57 -3.36 4.73 6.33
C ARG A 57 -4.10 4.35 7.60
N ALA A 58 -5.07 5.18 8.00
CA ALA A 58 -5.87 4.94 9.18
C ALA A 58 -6.63 3.61 9.06
N ALA A 59 -7.28 3.37 7.92
CA ALA A 59 -7.99 2.13 7.64
C ALA A 59 -7.08 0.89 7.76
N THR A 60 -5.86 0.97 7.21
CA THR A 60 -4.89 -0.14 7.26
C THR A 60 -4.43 -0.42 8.69
N MET A 61 -4.11 0.63 9.46
CA MET A 61 -3.71 0.50 10.86
C MET A 61 -4.83 -0.11 11.71
N SER A 62 -6.06 0.38 11.56
CA SER A 62 -7.23 -0.16 12.26
C SER A 62 -7.51 -1.61 11.89
N ALA A 63 -7.31 -2.01 10.64
CA ALA A 63 -7.48 -3.40 10.21
C ALA A 63 -6.50 -4.34 10.92
N VAL A 64 -5.23 -3.96 11.02
CA VAL A 64 -4.20 -4.75 11.73
C VAL A 64 -4.50 -4.84 13.23
N GLU A 65 -4.92 -3.72 13.84
CA GLU A 65 -5.29 -3.69 15.25
C GLU A 65 -6.49 -4.59 15.55
N ALA A 66 -7.57 -4.46 14.77
CA ALA A 66 -8.76 -5.28 14.91
C ALA A 66 -8.46 -6.78 14.76
N ALA A 67 -7.65 -7.15 13.77
CA ALA A 67 -7.21 -8.54 13.58
C ALA A 67 -6.39 -9.04 14.77
N THR A 68 -5.52 -8.21 15.34
CA THR A 68 -4.69 -8.54 16.50
C THR A 68 -5.54 -8.75 17.76
N CYS A 69 -6.50 -7.85 18.01
CA CYS A 69 -7.46 -7.99 19.11
C CYS A 69 -8.24 -9.30 18.99
N ARG A 70 -8.76 -9.58 17.79
CA ARG A 70 -9.50 -10.82 17.53
C ARG A 70 -8.64 -12.06 17.75
N ALA A 71 -7.39 -12.06 17.29
CA ALA A 71 -6.47 -13.17 17.51
C ALA A 71 -6.25 -13.45 19.01
N ARG A 72 -6.10 -12.41 19.83
CA ARG A 72 -5.94 -12.56 21.29
C ARG A 72 -7.18 -13.16 21.97
N GLU A 73 -8.38 -12.79 21.53
CA GLU A 73 -9.62 -13.38 22.03
C GLU A 73 -9.72 -14.88 21.71
N LEU A 74 -9.30 -15.26 20.50
CA LEU A 74 -9.31 -16.65 20.05
C LEU A 74 -8.29 -17.50 20.80
N SER A 75 -7.10 -16.98 21.10
CA SER A 75 -6.05 -17.70 21.84
C SER A 75 -6.33 -17.86 23.35
N ARG A 76 -7.29 -17.12 23.90
CA ARG A 76 -7.71 -17.23 25.31
C ARG A 76 -8.86 -18.22 25.54
N LYS A 77 -9.36 -18.84 24.47
CA LYS A 77 -10.30 -19.96 24.49
C LYS A 77 -9.54 -21.27 24.37
#